data_AF-A0A8J7PXR8-F1
#
_entry.id   AF-A0A8J7PXR8-F1
#
_cell.length_a   1.000
_cell.length_b   1.000
_cell.length_c   1.000
_cell.angle_alpha   90.00
_cell.angle_beta   90.00
_cell.angle_gamma   90.00
#
_symmetry.space_group_name_H-M   'P 1'
#
loop_
_entity.id
_entity.type
_entity.pdbx_description
1 polymer ?
#
loop_
_entity_poly.entity_id
_entity_poly.type
_entity_poly.pdbx_seq_one_letter_code
_entity_poly.pdbx_strand_id
1 'polypeptide(L)'
;MYRVLGPALVLIGLVPASSRADGPKGLDFFEKKIRPVLTEQCGQCHSAEAEAKKKLKGGLRLDTRDGLRKGGDSGPAVVPGKPADSLLIQAIKYDGDTRMP
;
A
#
# COMPACT_ATOMS: atom_id res chain seq x y z
N MET A 1 9.04 -40.53 40.05
CA MET A 1 9.12 -39.06 39.91
C MET A 1 8.25 -38.65 38.71
N TYR A 2 6.95 -38.52 38.90
CA TYR A 2 5.99 -38.19 37.82
C TYR A 2 5.73 -36.68 37.81
N ARG A 3 6.15 -35.96 36.77
CA ARG A 3 5.71 -34.58 36.53
C ARG A 3 4.49 -34.61 35.62
N VAL A 4 3.43 -33.99 36.13
CA VAL A 4 2.08 -33.91 35.59
C VAL A 4 2.06 -33.10 34.30
N LEU A 5 1.45 -33.66 33.26
CA LEU A 5 1.15 -33.00 31.98
C LEU A 5 -0.14 -32.16 32.17
N GLY A 6 -0.05 -30.83 32.08
CA GLY A 6 -1.21 -29.94 32.14
C GLY A 6 -1.82 -29.69 30.75
N PRO A 7 -3.15 -29.49 30.62
CA PRO A 7 -3.79 -29.33 29.31
C PRO A 7 -3.59 -27.90 28.81
N ALA A 8 -2.96 -27.76 27.65
CA ALA A 8 -2.90 -26.49 26.94
C ALA A 8 -4.28 -26.21 26.29
N LEU A 9 -5.06 -25.34 26.91
CA LEU A 9 -6.32 -24.86 26.35
C LEU A 9 -6.02 -23.90 25.18
N VAL A 10 -6.10 -24.40 23.96
CA VAL A 10 -5.95 -23.58 22.75
C VAL A 10 -7.29 -22.90 22.46
N LEU A 11 -7.42 -21.64 22.86
CA LEU A 11 -8.52 -20.78 22.44
C LEU A 11 -8.32 -20.41 20.96
N ILE A 12 -9.04 -21.10 20.07
CA ILE A 12 -9.18 -20.71 18.67
C ILE A 12 -10.05 -19.46 18.64
N GLY A 13 -9.39 -18.30 18.65
CA GLY A 13 -10.05 -17.01 18.44
C GLY A 13 -10.63 -16.95 17.03
N LEU A 14 -11.92 -16.67 16.93
CA LEU A 14 -12.61 -16.43 15.66
C LEU A 14 -12.06 -15.13 15.05
N VAL A 15 -11.12 -15.24 14.11
CA VAL A 15 -10.60 -14.09 13.38
C VAL A 15 -11.69 -13.64 12.41
N PRO A 16 -12.22 -12.39 12.53
CA PRO A 16 -13.21 -11.90 11.58
C PRO A 16 -12.57 -11.84 10.20
N ALA A 17 -13.23 -12.46 9.22
CA ALA A 17 -12.82 -12.39 7.82
C ALA A 17 -13.00 -10.95 7.32
N SER A 18 -11.93 -10.17 7.41
CA SER A 18 -11.89 -8.83 6.82
C SER A 18 -12.14 -8.97 5.32
N SER A 19 -13.17 -8.30 4.82
CA SER A 19 -13.56 -8.33 3.40
C SER A 19 -12.37 -7.87 2.55
N ARG A 20 -11.73 -8.78 1.82
CA ARG A 20 -10.57 -8.47 0.99
C ARG A 20 -11.04 -7.69 -0.23
N ALA A 21 -10.51 -6.48 -0.42
CA ALA A 21 -10.71 -5.69 -1.63
C ALA A 21 -10.05 -6.33 -2.88
N ASP A 22 -9.30 -7.41 -2.71
CA ASP A 22 -8.54 -8.08 -3.78
C ASP A 22 -9.43 -8.94 -4.71
N GLY A 23 -10.75 -8.96 -4.50
CA GLY A 23 -11.69 -9.66 -5.38
C GLY A 23 -11.94 -8.92 -6.71
N PRO A 24 -12.60 -9.58 -7.69
CA PRO A 24 -12.79 -9.03 -9.04
C PRO A 24 -13.40 -7.61 -9.07
N LYS A 25 -14.32 -7.33 -8.14
CA LYS A 25 -14.96 -6.00 -8.01
C LYS A 25 -13.99 -4.90 -7.58
N GLY A 26 -13.06 -5.21 -6.66
CA GLY A 26 -12.09 -4.22 -6.19
C GLY A 26 -10.98 -3.99 -7.21
N LEU A 27 -10.60 -5.02 -7.96
CA LEU A 27 -9.67 -4.87 -9.09
C LEU A 27 -10.29 -4.00 -10.19
N ASP A 28 -11.55 -4.24 -10.57
CA ASP A 28 -12.27 -3.42 -11.56
C ASP A 28 -12.39 -1.95 -11.12
N PHE A 29 -12.68 -1.72 -9.84
CA PHE A 29 -12.69 -0.37 -9.28
C PHE A 29 -11.30 0.28 -9.34
N PHE A 30 -10.24 -0.44 -8.95
CA PHE A 30 -8.87 0.08 -9.00
C PHE A 30 -8.48 0.48 -10.43
N GLU A 31 -8.70 -0.41 -11.40
CA GLU A 31 -8.31 -0.17 -12.79
C GLU A 31 -9.12 0.98 -13.43
N LYS A 32 -10.42 1.10 -13.10
CA LYS A 32 -11.28 2.14 -13.70
C LYS A 32 -11.27 3.48 -12.98
N LYS A 33 -10.95 3.51 -11.68
CA LYS A 33 -11.11 4.72 -10.84
C LYS A 33 -9.80 5.21 -10.22
N ILE A 34 -8.88 4.31 -9.92
CA ILE A 34 -7.64 4.66 -9.20
C ILE A 34 -6.46 4.77 -10.16
N ARG A 35 -6.23 3.78 -11.03
CA ARG A 35 -5.09 3.78 -11.96
C ARG A 35 -5.04 5.02 -12.88
N PRO A 36 -6.16 5.50 -13.48
CA PRO A 36 -6.10 6.68 -14.35
C PRO A 36 -5.55 7.91 -13.62
N VAL A 37 -6.01 8.14 -12.39
CA VAL A 37 -5.56 9.27 -11.56
C VAL A 37 -4.07 9.14 -11.24
N LEU A 38 -3.59 7.96 -10.83
CA LEU A 38 -2.17 7.75 -10.53
C LEU A 38 -1.29 7.96 -11.77
N THR A 39 -1.75 7.49 -12.94
CA THR A 39 -1.00 7.67 -14.20
C THR A 39 -0.96 9.14 -14.62
N GLU A 40 -2.08 9.85 -14.56
CA GLU A 40 -2.20 11.22 -15.05
C GLU A 40 -1.55 12.25 -14.11
N GLN A 41 -1.75 12.09 -12.80
CA GLN A 41 -1.33 13.10 -11.81
C GLN A 41 0.04 12.79 -11.19
N CYS A 42 0.43 11.51 -11.08
CA CYS A 42 1.65 11.11 -10.39
C CYS A 42 2.68 10.44 -11.31
N GLY A 43 2.22 9.87 -12.42
CA GLY A 43 3.03 9.01 -13.30
C GLY A 43 4.20 9.71 -13.97
N GLN A 44 4.12 11.03 -14.17
CA GLN A 44 5.21 11.81 -14.78
C GLN A 44 6.54 11.70 -14.01
N CYS A 45 6.46 11.53 -12.69
CA CYS A 45 7.61 11.47 -11.77
C CYS A 45 7.75 10.11 -11.06
N HIS A 46 6.69 9.31 -10.95
CA HIS A 46 6.65 8.09 -10.14
C HIS A 46 6.24 6.83 -10.93
N SER A 47 6.84 6.62 -12.11
CA SER A 47 6.55 5.48 -12.99
C SER A 47 7.81 4.86 -13.60
N ALA A 48 7.65 3.70 -14.25
CA ALA A 48 8.70 3.07 -15.06
C ALA A 48 9.17 4.00 -16.17
N GLU A 49 8.25 4.75 -16.75
CA GLU A 49 8.58 5.71 -17.79
C GLU A 49 9.45 6.85 -17.23
N ALA A 50 9.11 7.36 -16.05
CA ALA A 50 9.92 8.36 -15.36
C ALA A 50 11.33 7.81 -15.05
N GLU A 51 11.44 6.55 -14.61
CA GLU A 51 12.72 5.87 -14.38
C GLU A 51 13.54 5.75 -15.66
N ALA A 52 12.96 5.24 -16.75
CA ALA A 52 13.62 5.12 -18.04
C ALA A 52 14.11 6.48 -18.58
N LYS A 53 13.37 7.56 -18.29
CA LYS A 53 13.71 8.94 -18.68
C LYS A 53 14.62 9.66 -17.67
N LYS A 54 15.10 8.99 -16.61
CA LYS A 54 15.89 9.59 -15.51
C LYS A 54 15.19 10.76 -14.80
N LYS A 55 13.86 10.72 -14.74
CA LYS A 55 12.97 11.68 -14.06
C LYS A 55 12.36 11.13 -12.77
N LEU A 56 12.64 9.87 -12.42
CA LEU A 56 12.11 9.24 -11.21
C LEU A 56 12.43 10.06 -9.96
N LYS A 57 11.42 10.35 -9.14
CA LYS A 57 11.56 11.10 -7.88
C LYS A 57 11.36 10.19 -6.68
N GLY A 58 12.21 10.39 -5.66
CA GLY A 58 12.14 9.70 -4.37
C GLY A 58 12.22 8.18 -4.45
N GLY A 59 12.81 7.61 -5.53
CA GLY A 59 12.85 6.17 -5.76
C GLY A 59 11.48 5.48 -5.86
N LEU A 60 10.39 6.24 -6.01
CA LEU A 60 9.03 5.76 -5.81
C LEU A 60 8.35 5.38 -7.12
N ARG A 61 7.73 4.20 -7.15
CA ARG A 61 6.97 3.63 -8.27
C ARG A 61 5.51 3.44 -7.88
N LEU A 62 4.61 4.25 -8.44
CA LEU A 62 3.15 4.18 -8.17
C LEU A 62 2.37 3.39 -9.22
N ASP A 63 3.03 3.00 -10.31
CA ASP A 63 2.46 2.27 -11.46
C ASP A 63 2.39 0.75 -11.26
N THR A 64 3.02 0.24 -10.19
CA THR A 64 3.01 -1.19 -9.84
C THR A 64 2.58 -1.39 -8.39
N ARG A 65 1.90 -2.52 -8.12
CA ARG A 65 1.45 -2.89 -6.77
C ARG A 65 2.63 -3.00 -5.79
N ASP A 66 3.71 -3.62 -6.24
CA ASP A 66 4.88 -3.85 -5.39
C ASP A 66 5.66 -2.55 -5.17
N GLY A 67 5.71 -1.66 -6.16
CA GLY A 67 6.24 -0.30 -5.99
C GLY A 67 5.47 0.52 -4.96
N LEU A 68 4.14 0.47 -4.97
CA LEU A 68 3.28 1.14 -3.97
C LEU A 68 3.57 0.64 -2.55
N ARG A 69 3.79 -0.66 -2.38
CA ARG A 69 4.02 -1.29 -1.08
C ARG A 69 5.45 -1.14 -0.57
N LYS A 70 6.44 -1.26 -1.46
CA LYS A 70 7.85 -1.01 -1.13
C LYS A 70 8.06 0.46 -0.78
N GLY A 71 7.43 1.34 -1.57
CA GLY A 71 7.60 2.78 -1.46
C GLY A 71 8.95 3.26 -1.97
N GLY A 72 9.27 4.49 -1.58
CA GLY A 72 10.47 5.20 -2.00
C GLY A 72 11.43 5.47 -0.85
N ASP A 73 12.24 6.51 -0.98
CA ASP A 73 13.25 6.91 0.00
C ASP A 73 12.62 7.26 1.37
N SER A 74 11.37 7.71 1.38
CA SER A 74 10.61 8.02 2.60
C SER A 74 9.90 6.82 3.23
N GLY A 75 9.97 5.64 2.61
CA GLY A 75 9.30 4.42 3.05
C GLY A 75 8.02 4.09 2.24
N PRO A 76 7.21 3.13 2.73
CA PRO A 76 6.03 2.60 2.03
C PRO A 76 5.01 3.69 1.65
N ALA A 77 4.60 3.72 0.38
CA ALA A 77 3.57 4.67 -0.07
C ALA A 77 2.16 4.24 0.36
N VAL A 78 1.88 2.94 0.37
CA VAL A 78 0.59 2.36 0.78
C VAL A 78 0.80 1.28 1.83
N VAL A 79 0.14 1.43 2.97
CA VAL A 79 0.03 0.43 4.03
C VAL A 79 -1.37 -0.22 3.97
N PRO A 80 -1.48 -1.48 3.53
CA PRO A 80 -2.78 -2.13 3.36
C PRO A 80 -3.62 -2.13 4.65
N GLY A 81 -4.87 -1.69 4.54
CA GLY A 81 -5.80 -1.60 5.66
C GLY A 81 -5.54 -0.44 6.63
N LYS A 82 -4.48 0.36 6.43
CA LYS A 82 -4.11 1.47 7.30
C LYS A 82 -3.89 2.75 6.47
N PRO A 83 -4.98 3.39 5.99
CA PRO A 83 -4.87 4.58 5.13
C PRO A 83 -4.23 5.79 5.84
N ALA A 84 -4.40 5.94 7.16
CA ALA A 84 -3.78 7.01 7.94
C ALA A 84 -2.24 6.89 7.98
N ASP A 85 -1.74 5.65 7.95
CA ASP A 85 -0.30 5.33 8.00
C ASP A 85 0.34 5.33 6.60
N SER A 86 -0.44 5.63 5.55
CA SER A 86 0.02 5.58 4.15
C SER A 86 0.51 6.96 3.68
N LEU A 87 1.79 7.06 3.30
CA LEU A 87 2.39 8.31 2.83
C LEU A 87 1.69 8.87 1.58
N LEU A 88 1.18 8.02 0.70
CA LEU A 88 0.40 8.45 -0.46
C LEU A 88 -0.83 9.26 -0.05
N ILE A 89 -1.53 8.82 1.01
CA ILE A 89 -2.73 9.51 1.50
C ILE A 89 -2.36 10.83 2.18
N GLN A 90 -1.26 10.85 2.95
CA GLN A 90 -0.72 12.06 3.56
C GLN A 90 -0.36 13.11 2.51
N ALA A 91 0.37 12.70 1.45
CA ALA A 91 0.75 13.57 0.35
C ALA A 91 -0.46 14.16 -0.40
N ILE A 92 -1.49 13.35 -0.69
CA ILE A 92 -2.72 13.81 -1.36
C ILE A 92 -3.49 14.82 -0.50
N LYS A 93 -3.51 14.60 0.82
CA LYS A 93 -4.20 15.50 1.77
C LYS A 93 -3.40 16.74 2.12
N TYR A 94 -2.14 16.84 1.68
CA TYR A 94 -1.19 17.83 2.16
C TYR A 94 -1.06 17.83 3.69
N ASP A 95 -1.16 16.63 4.28
CA ASP A 95 -1.05 16.38 5.71
C ASP A 95 0.36 15.83 6.01
N GLY A 96 1.10 16.49 6.90
CA GLY A 96 2.50 16.17 7.21
C GLY A 96 3.53 16.85 6.28
N ASP A 97 4.77 16.35 6.35
CA ASP A 97 5.94 16.98 5.72
C ASP A 97 6.13 16.60 4.25
N THR A 98 5.45 15.55 3.77
CA THR A 98 5.56 15.09 2.39
C THR A 98 4.68 15.94 1.48
N ARG A 99 5.31 16.68 0.55
CA ARG A 99 4.61 17.46 -0.48
C ARG A 99 5.08 17.12 -1.89
N MET A 100 4.16 17.13 -2.83
CA MET A 100 4.36 16.93 -4.27
C MET A 100 3.85 18.17 -5.02
N PRO A 101 4.42 18.55 -6.18
CA PRO A 101 3.64 18.69 -7.40
C PRO A 101 3.35 17.31 -8.00
#